data_AF-A0A8H2XS84-F1
#
_entry.id   AF-A0A8H2XS84-F1
#
_cell.length_a   1.000
_cell.length_b   1.000
_cell.length_c   1.000
_cell.angle_alpha   90.00
_cell.angle_beta   90.00
_cell.angle_gamma   90.00
#
_symmetry.space_group_name_H-M   'P 1'
#
loop_
_entity.id
_entity.type
_entity.pdbx_description
1 polymer ?
#
loop_
_entity_poly.entity_id
_entity_poly.type
_entity_poly.pdbx_seq_one_letter_code
_entity_poly.pdbx_strand_id
1 'polypeptide(L)'
;MATAGDISTKEATKAQAFTFQPPAGGDIILKSSDGTTFNAHSVILGMASTVFGDMFTGATNPDPIELAEDAESISLMLAFIYPITPPSITTIDHLEKIMETSQKYDIQRMSKLVEEAVTLGSKLMILDPMRIFYLSVTHKFPATQALAAESLRPRNGNLLTTDGILQLAKHFPHAAPAIGLAGAQGARVEILGRLLVQSPQEYGCYQLSVLGDDRNNGSKLVVCSSHSPSRSGMGTTRACVPDYCMIWLRQLRDELLEKPMHECDDLFRVACLPNLGIQKCINCVTVAIGKREIFEEWASHVKVIVQNELKTLDVLYSL
;
A
#
# COMPACT_ATOMS: atom_id res chain seq x y z
N MET A 1 53.68 -8.43 18.70
CA MET A 1 52.68 -8.71 17.64
C MET A 1 51.32 -8.82 18.31
N ALA A 2 50.32 -8.08 17.80
CA ALA A 2 48.88 -8.07 18.16
C ALA A 2 48.53 -7.54 19.59
N THR A 3 48.08 -6.29 19.80
CA THR A 3 46.74 -5.63 19.59
C THR A 3 45.69 -5.91 20.67
N ALA A 4 45.25 -4.86 21.37
CA ALA A 4 43.88 -4.54 21.84
C ALA A 4 43.96 -3.41 22.89
N GLY A 5 43.21 -2.31 22.87
CA GLY A 5 42.17 -1.86 21.95
C GLY A 5 41.85 -0.39 22.28
N ASP A 6 41.76 0.45 21.25
CA ASP A 6 41.19 1.79 21.33
C ASP A 6 39.70 1.69 21.03
N ILE A 7 38.88 2.01 22.02
CA ILE A 7 37.43 2.16 21.86
C ILE A 7 37.20 3.57 21.30
N SER A 8 37.27 3.68 19.98
CA SER A 8 36.82 4.87 19.26
C SER A 8 35.30 4.85 19.16
N THR A 9 34.70 5.80 19.87
CA THR A 9 33.31 6.23 19.80
C THR A 9 32.85 6.32 18.35
N LYS A 10 31.87 5.51 17.98
CA LYS A 10 31.13 5.65 16.72
C LYS A 10 30.31 6.94 16.77
N GLU A 11 30.86 8.01 16.21
CA GLU A 11 30.06 9.16 15.79
C GLU A 11 29.05 8.68 14.75
N ALA A 12 27.77 8.78 15.11
CA ALA A 12 26.68 8.64 14.19
C ALA A 12 26.81 9.74 13.12
N THR A 13 26.93 9.33 11.87
CA THR A 13 26.95 10.21 10.71
C THR A 13 25.62 10.97 10.64
N LYS A 14 25.54 12.12 11.30
CA LYS A 14 24.43 13.06 11.15
C LYS A 14 24.52 13.58 9.72
N ALA A 15 23.53 13.25 8.89
CA ALA A 15 23.40 13.82 7.56
C ALA A 15 23.52 15.35 7.69
N GLN A 16 24.55 15.93 7.09
CA GLN A 16 24.81 17.35 7.20
C GLN A 16 23.72 18.08 6.43
N ALA A 17 22.84 18.78 7.15
CA ALA A 17 21.72 19.51 6.59
C ALA A 17 22.22 20.49 5.51
N PHE A 18 21.61 20.44 4.32
CA PHE A 18 21.90 21.40 3.26
C PHE A 18 21.59 22.81 3.78
N THR A 19 22.63 23.63 3.97
CA THR A 19 22.52 24.96 4.57
C THR A 19 23.05 26.01 3.58
N PHE A 20 22.16 26.52 2.72
CA PHE A 20 22.41 27.69 1.91
C PHE A 20 22.28 28.96 2.77
N GLN A 21 23.21 29.89 2.59
CA GLN A 21 23.16 31.22 3.17
C GLN A 21 23.18 32.25 2.03
N PRO A 22 22.28 33.25 2.04
CA PRO A 22 22.33 34.31 1.05
C PRO A 22 23.67 35.07 1.10
N PRO A 23 24.05 35.73 0.00
CA PRO A 23 25.19 36.64 0.00
C PRO A 23 25.07 37.75 1.05
N ALA A 24 26.20 38.33 1.44
CA ALA A 24 26.20 39.50 2.33
C ALA A 24 25.48 40.71 1.70
N GLY A 25 25.00 41.62 2.55
CA GLY A 25 24.34 42.86 2.12
C GLY A 25 22.80 42.81 2.12
N GLY A 26 22.21 41.81 2.76
CA GLY A 26 20.77 41.75 2.96
C GLY A 26 20.25 42.86 3.88
N ASP A 27 19.04 43.30 3.58
CA ASP A 27 18.30 44.37 4.25
C ASP A 27 17.19 43.84 5.18
N ILE A 28 16.97 42.52 5.20
CA ILE A 28 16.01 41.85 6.07
C ILE A 28 16.61 40.61 6.73
N ILE A 29 16.10 40.25 7.90
CA ILE A 29 16.47 39.04 8.61
C ILE A 29 15.25 38.13 8.69
N LEU A 30 15.34 36.94 8.10
CA LEU A 30 14.37 35.87 8.31
C LEU A 30 14.86 34.99 9.46
N LYS A 31 13.96 34.59 10.37
CA LYS A 31 14.28 33.70 11.48
C LYS A 31 13.39 32.46 11.40
N SER A 32 14.01 31.30 11.25
CA SER A 32 13.33 30.00 11.28
C SER A 32 12.72 29.69 12.66
N SER A 33 11.82 28.71 12.69
CA SER A 33 11.23 28.21 13.94
C SER A 33 12.24 27.53 14.87
N ASP A 34 13.37 27.02 14.34
CA ASP A 34 14.48 26.48 15.11
C ASP A 34 15.52 27.54 15.55
N GLY A 35 15.26 28.82 15.25
CA GLY A 35 16.06 29.95 15.70
C GLY A 35 17.23 30.33 14.79
N THR A 36 17.47 29.58 13.71
CA THR A 36 18.46 29.95 12.69
C THR A 36 18.01 31.20 11.93
N THR A 37 18.91 32.17 11.78
CA THR A 37 18.66 33.44 11.08
C THR A 37 19.32 33.47 9.71
N PHE A 38 18.63 34.06 8.73
CA PHE A 38 19.10 34.26 7.36
C PHE A 38 19.04 35.74 7.03
N ASN A 39 20.18 36.34 6.74
CA ASN A 39 20.24 37.72 6.26
C ASN A 39 19.98 37.71 4.75
N ALA A 40 18.87 38.29 4.30
CA ALA A 40 18.35 38.15 2.95
C ALA A 40 17.98 39.51 2.34
N HIS A 41 17.70 39.51 1.04
CA HIS A 41 17.40 40.70 0.26
C HIS A 41 15.90 40.76 -0.05
N SER A 42 15.21 41.74 0.52
CA SER A 42 13.76 41.94 0.40
C SER A 42 13.32 42.02 -1.06
N VAL A 43 14.09 42.74 -1.89
CA VAL A 43 13.83 42.91 -3.33
C VAL A 43 13.88 41.57 -4.07
N ILE A 44 14.87 40.71 -3.78
CA ILE A 44 15.01 39.42 -4.47
C ILE A 44 13.86 38.49 -4.07
N LEU A 45 13.53 38.43 -2.79
CA LEU A 45 12.42 37.65 -2.27
C LEU A 45 11.07 38.13 -2.82
N GLY A 46 10.84 39.44 -2.84
CA GLY A 46 9.61 40.04 -3.36
C GLY A 46 9.44 39.90 -4.88
N MET A 47 10.54 39.79 -5.64
CA MET A 47 10.49 39.46 -7.06
C MET A 47 10.13 37.99 -7.31
N ALA A 48 10.51 37.09 -6.41
CA ALA A 48 10.29 35.65 -6.56
C ALA A 48 8.95 35.18 -5.97
N SER A 49 8.34 35.98 -5.09
CA SER A 49 7.16 35.64 -4.30
C SER A 49 6.29 36.87 -4.10
N THR A 50 5.04 36.78 -4.54
CA THR A 50 4.02 37.81 -4.28
C THR A 50 3.77 37.97 -2.78
N VAL A 51 3.75 36.86 -2.04
CA VAL A 51 3.57 36.82 -0.59
C VAL A 51 4.67 37.59 0.13
N PHE A 52 5.94 37.38 -0.23
CA PHE A 52 7.04 38.16 0.35
C PHE A 52 7.00 39.62 -0.09
N GLY A 53 6.65 39.88 -1.36
CA GLY A 53 6.46 41.24 -1.87
C GLY A 53 5.49 42.02 -0.99
N ASP A 54 4.31 41.45 -0.73
CA ASP A 54 3.28 42.04 0.12
C ASP A 54 3.72 42.12 1.59
N MET A 55 4.33 41.06 2.12
CA MET A 55 4.82 40.99 3.51
C MET A 55 5.81 42.11 3.85
N PHE A 56 6.63 42.51 2.88
CA PHE A 56 7.64 43.55 3.09
C PHE A 56 7.12 44.96 2.78
N THR A 57 5.92 45.11 2.21
CA THR A 57 5.32 46.44 2.02
C THR A 57 5.05 47.10 3.38
N GLY A 58 5.75 48.21 3.65
CA GLY A 58 5.62 48.94 4.91
C GLY A 58 6.41 48.37 6.10
N ALA A 59 7.15 47.27 5.92
CA ALA A 59 8.09 46.78 6.91
C ALA A 59 9.22 47.81 7.09
N THR A 60 9.20 48.52 8.22
CA THR A 60 10.14 49.61 8.55
C THR A 60 11.07 49.25 9.72
N ASN A 61 10.95 48.04 10.27
CA ASN A 61 11.66 47.63 11.49
C ASN A 61 12.87 46.73 11.22
N PRO A 62 13.92 46.84 12.06
CA PRO A 62 15.09 45.96 12.05
C PRO A 62 14.84 44.58 12.70
N ASP A 63 13.61 44.30 13.16
CA ASP A 63 13.30 43.07 13.87
C ASP A 63 13.23 41.87 12.89
N PRO A 64 13.79 40.70 13.27
CA PRO A 64 13.71 39.50 12.45
C PRO A 64 12.25 39.08 12.17
N ILE A 65 11.98 38.73 10.92
CA ILE A 65 10.71 38.18 10.47
C ILE A 65 10.71 36.70 10.82
N GLU A 66 9.89 36.31 11.78
CA GLU A 66 9.77 34.91 12.21
C GLU A 66 8.91 34.10 11.23
N LEU A 67 9.48 33.01 10.71
CA LEU A 67 8.83 32.07 9.82
C LEU A 67 8.58 30.75 10.58
N ALA A 68 7.50 30.06 10.22
CA ALA A 68 7.13 28.79 10.86
C ALA A 68 8.03 27.62 10.42
N GLU A 69 8.69 27.78 9.27
CA GLU A 69 9.55 26.78 8.66
C GLU A 69 10.87 26.60 9.42
N ASP A 70 11.38 25.37 9.41
CA ASP A 70 12.71 25.06 9.91
C ASP A 70 13.82 25.64 9.01
N ALA A 71 15.06 25.64 9.52
CA ALA A 71 16.20 26.20 8.80
C ALA A 71 16.44 25.51 7.44
N GLU A 72 16.17 24.21 7.31
CA GLU A 72 16.39 23.48 6.06
C GLU A 72 15.35 23.88 5.00
N SER A 73 14.09 24.03 5.37
CA SER A 73 13.02 24.50 4.49
C SER A 73 13.30 25.91 3.98
N ILE A 74 13.72 26.82 4.86
CA ILE A 74 14.09 28.19 4.47
C ILE A 74 15.35 28.20 3.60
N SER A 75 16.37 27.42 3.97
CA SER A 75 17.61 27.23 3.19
C SER A 75 17.31 26.75 1.76
N LEU A 76 16.48 25.72 1.60
CA LEU A 76 16.06 25.21 0.30
C LEU A 76 15.32 26.28 -0.50
N MET A 77 14.31 26.92 0.10
CA MET A 77 13.54 27.99 -0.53
C MET A 77 14.44 29.14 -1.01
N LEU A 78 15.36 29.60 -0.17
CA LEU A 78 16.31 30.65 -0.54
C LEU A 78 17.23 30.19 -1.67
N ALA A 79 17.72 28.94 -1.66
CA ALA A 79 18.54 28.41 -2.75
C ALA A 79 17.80 28.41 -4.11
N PHE A 80 16.47 28.31 -4.11
CA PHE A 80 15.64 28.43 -5.33
C PHE A 80 15.43 29.87 -5.80
N ILE A 81 15.31 30.79 -4.85
CA ILE A 81 15.05 32.20 -5.11
C ILE A 81 16.30 32.90 -5.63
N TYR A 82 17.46 32.59 -5.07
CA TYR A 82 18.72 33.23 -5.46
C TYR A 82 19.26 32.67 -6.78
N PRO A 83 20.07 33.45 -7.53
CA PRO A 83 20.61 33.07 -8.83
C PRO A 83 21.80 32.09 -8.70
N ILE A 84 21.59 31.01 -7.96
CA ILE A 84 22.52 29.89 -7.84
C ILE A 84 21.95 28.66 -8.55
N THR A 85 22.78 27.62 -8.67
CA THR A 85 22.30 26.31 -9.13
C THR A 85 21.28 25.78 -8.12
N PRO A 86 20.02 25.51 -8.53
CA PRO A 86 19.02 24.99 -7.62
C PRO A 86 19.45 23.62 -7.06
N PRO A 87 19.15 23.33 -5.78
CA PRO A 87 19.44 22.02 -5.21
C PRO A 87 18.60 20.94 -5.89
N SER A 88 19.16 19.73 -6.04
CA SER A 88 18.42 18.59 -6.58
C SER A 88 17.48 18.00 -5.52
N ILE A 89 16.27 17.63 -5.95
CA ILE A 89 15.32 16.91 -5.08
C ILE A 89 15.76 15.45 -5.01
N THR A 90 16.41 15.08 -3.92
CA THR A 90 16.97 13.72 -3.75
C THR A 90 16.13 12.83 -2.85
N THR A 91 15.27 13.41 -2.02
CA THR A 91 14.43 12.70 -1.04
C THR A 91 12.99 13.19 -1.12
N ILE A 92 12.06 12.37 -0.63
CA ILE A 92 10.64 12.74 -0.55
C ILE A 92 10.42 13.79 0.55
N ASP A 93 11.24 13.81 1.60
CA ASP A 93 11.19 14.86 2.63
C ASP A 93 11.55 16.24 2.06
N HIS A 94 12.57 16.31 1.19
CA HIS A 94 12.88 17.54 0.45
C HIS A 94 11.77 17.93 -0.50
N LEU A 95 11.16 16.96 -1.18
CA LEU A 95 10.02 17.21 -2.05
C LEU A 95 8.85 17.84 -1.28
N GLU A 96 8.50 17.29 -0.12
CA GLU A 96 7.46 17.82 0.78
C GLU A 96 7.75 19.27 1.20
N LYS A 97 8.95 19.55 1.70
CA LYS A 97 9.37 20.91 2.08
C LYS A 97 9.29 21.90 0.92
N ILE A 98 9.69 21.46 -0.28
CA ILE A 98 9.62 22.30 -1.48
C ILE A 98 8.17 22.56 -1.88
N MET A 99 7.31 21.54 -1.89
CA MET A 99 5.89 21.68 -2.22
C MET A 99 5.14 22.57 -1.23
N GLU A 100 5.43 22.43 0.06
CA GLU A 100 4.84 23.25 1.12
C GLU A 100 5.25 24.73 0.96
N THR A 101 6.55 25.00 0.91
CA THR A 101 7.08 26.37 0.83
C THR A 101 6.73 27.04 -0.49
N SER A 102 6.75 26.32 -1.61
CA SER A 102 6.39 26.88 -2.92
C SER A 102 4.94 27.34 -2.96
N GLN A 103 4.03 26.61 -2.33
CA GLN A 103 2.62 26.95 -2.29
C GLN A 103 2.33 28.04 -1.27
N LYS A 104 2.93 27.93 -0.07
CA LYS A 104 2.74 28.91 1.01
C LYS A 104 3.23 30.31 0.62
N TYR A 105 4.36 30.38 -0.07
CA TYR A 105 4.98 31.64 -0.47
C TYR A 105 4.77 31.97 -1.96
N ASP A 106 3.95 31.22 -2.70
CA ASP A 106 3.68 31.42 -4.13
C ASP A 106 4.96 31.57 -4.99
N ILE A 107 5.89 30.64 -4.83
CA ILE A 107 7.18 30.63 -5.55
C ILE A 107 7.07 29.72 -6.77
N GLN A 108 6.61 30.29 -7.88
CA GLN A 108 6.32 29.58 -9.13
C GLN A 108 7.50 28.75 -9.68
N ARG A 109 8.74 29.21 -9.49
CA ARG A 109 9.94 28.48 -9.93
C ARG A 109 10.09 27.13 -9.22
N MET A 110 9.77 27.07 -7.93
CA MET A 110 9.83 25.83 -7.15
C MET A 110 8.72 24.87 -7.58
N SER A 111 7.51 25.39 -7.82
CA SER A 111 6.40 24.58 -8.32
C SER A 111 6.73 23.90 -9.65
N LYS A 112 7.35 24.62 -10.59
CA LYS A 112 7.81 24.05 -11.86
C LYS A 112 8.87 22.96 -11.67
N LEU A 113 9.80 23.14 -10.74
CA LEU A 113 10.80 22.11 -10.47
C LEU A 113 10.14 20.82 -9.97
N VAL A 114 9.14 20.91 -9.09
CA VAL A 114 8.40 19.73 -8.61
C VAL A 114 7.84 18.95 -9.79
N GLU A 115 7.22 19.62 -10.76
CA GLU A 115 6.69 18.99 -11.97
C GLU A 115 7.78 18.35 -12.85
N GLU A 116 8.95 19.00 -12.98
CA GLU A 116 10.09 18.47 -13.74
C GLU A 116 10.77 17.28 -13.05
N ALA A 117 10.87 17.32 -11.73
CA ALA A 117 11.54 16.28 -10.93
C ALA A 117 10.66 15.05 -10.73
N VAL A 118 9.34 15.23 -10.63
CA VAL A 118 8.38 14.16 -10.32
C VAL A 118 7.63 13.74 -11.57
N THR A 119 8.34 13.00 -12.42
CA THR A 119 7.82 12.40 -13.65
C THR A 119 7.58 10.91 -13.50
N LEU A 120 6.82 10.30 -14.43
CA LEU A 120 6.64 8.85 -14.50
C LEU A 120 8.00 8.15 -14.64
N GLY A 121 8.27 7.20 -13.75
CA GLY A 121 9.54 6.47 -13.72
C GLY A 121 10.71 7.21 -13.07
N SER A 122 10.51 8.43 -12.55
CA SER A 122 11.52 9.11 -11.73
C SER A 122 11.87 8.30 -10.48
N LYS A 123 13.09 8.48 -9.95
CA LYS A 123 13.55 7.75 -8.75
C LYS A 123 12.63 7.97 -7.54
N LEU A 124 12.18 9.20 -7.33
CA LEU A 124 11.24 9.57 -6.26
C LEU A 124 9.91 8.83 -6.43
N MET A 125 9.36 8.84 -7.65
CA MET A 125 8.09 8.19 -7.97
C MET A 125 8.14 6.67 -7.77
N ILE A 126 9.27 6.03 -8.10
CA ILE A 126 9.45 4.58 -7.89
C ILE A 126 9.55 4.23 -6.40
N LEU A 127 10.12 5.13 -5.59
CA LEU A 127 10.38 4.89 -4.18
C LEU A 127 9.08 4.80 -3.38
N ASP A 128 8.24 5.83 -3.45
CA ASP A 128 6.97 5.87 -2.72
C ASP A 128 5.91 6.72 -3.44
N PRO A 129 5.22 6.13 -4.44
CA PRO A 129 4.18 6.83 -5.18
C PRO A 129 2.95 7.17 -4.32
N MET A 130 2.68 6.41 -3.24
CA MET A 130 1.56 6.68 -2.33
C MET A 130 1.80 7.95 -1.52
N ARG A 131 3.00 8.11 -0.95
CA ARG A 131 3.38 9.34 -0.26
C ARG A 131 3.38 10.54 -1.20
N ILE A 132 3.91 10.40 -2.42
CA ILE A 132 3.87 11.49 -3.41
C ILE A 132 2.44 11.86 -3.79
N PHE A 133 1.55 10.87 -3.97
CA PHE A 133 0.13 11.13 -4.21
C PHE A 133 -0.47 11.96 -3.05
N TYR A 134 -0.24 11.53 -1.80
CA TYR A 134 -0.68 12.28 -0.63
C TYR A 134 -0.14 13.73 -0.58
N LEU A 135 1.16 13.92 -0.79
CA LEU A 135 1.79 15.25 -0.81
C LEU A 135 1.22 16.14 -1.91
N SER A 136 0.99 15.57 -3.10
CA SER A 136 0.44 16.30 -4.23
C SER A 136 -1.00 16.76 -4.02
N VAL A 137 -1.83 15.97 -3.32
CA VAL A 137 -3.17 16.40 -2.91
C VAL A 137 -3.08 17.49 -1.84
N THR A 138 -2.25 17.27 -0.81
CA THR A 138 -2.10 18.19 0.34
C THR A 138 -1.61 19.57 -0.08
N HIS A 139 -0.62 19.61 -0.98
CA HIS A 139 -0.02 20.85 -1.46
C HIS A 139 -0.55 21.28 -2.84
N LYS A 140 -1.66 20.73 -3.32
CA LYS A 140 -2.37 21.20 -4.54
C LYS A 140 -1.52 21.17 -5.83
N PHE A 141 -0.84 20.06 -6.09
CA PHE A 141 -0.10 19.78 -7.33
C PHE A 141 -0.85 18.77 -8.21
N PRO A 142 -1.85 19.18 -9.01
CA PRO A 142 -2.72 18.26 -9.73
C PRO A 142 -2.01 17.44 -10.81
N ALA A 143 -0.99 17.99 -11.48
CA ALA A 143 -0.20 17.25 -12.45
C ALA A 143 0.57 16.10 -11.78
N THR A 144 1.28 16.39 -10.70
CA THR A 144 1.98 15.39 -9.88
C THR A 144 1.01 14.36 -9.29
N GLN A 145 -0.18 14.80 -8.86
CA GLN A 145 -1.23 13.92 -8.35
C GLN A 145 -1.65 12.88 -9.38
N ALA A 146 -1.91 13.30 -10.63
CA ALA A 146 -2.27 12.39 -11.70
C ALA A 146 -1.15 11.36 -11.98
N LEU A 147 0.10 11.82 -12.05
CA LEU A 147 1.26 10.96 -12.31
C LEU A 147 1.50 9.96 -11.15
N ALA A 148 1.29 10.39 -9.91
CA ALA A 148 1.41 9.52 -8.74
C ALA A 148 0.29 8.48 -8.67
N ALA A 149 -0.94 8.86 -9.01
CA ALA A 149 -2.04 7.91 -9.14
C ALA A 149 -1.74 6.88 -10.24
N GLU A 150 -1.24 7.32 -11.40
CA GLU A 150 -0.91 6.44 -12.52
C GLU A 150 0.26 5.50 -12.23
N SER A 151 1.17 5.86 -11.32
CA SER A 151 2.34 5.05 -10.99
C SER A 151 2.09 3.98 -9.91
N LEU A 152 0.98 4.06 -9.17
CA LEU A 152 0.63 3.10 -8.12
C LEU A 152 0.49 1.68 -8.68
N ARG A 153 1.18 0.73 -8.05
CA ARG A 153 1.15 -0.69 -8.38
C ARG A 153 1.05 -1.51 -7.08
N PRO A 154 0.57 -2.77 -7.11
CA PRO A 154 0.49 -3.60 -5.91
C PRO A 154 1.80 -3.71 -5.11
N ARG A 155 2.95 -3.72 -5.79
CA ARG A 155 4.29 -3.75 -5.16
C ARG A 155 4.66 -2.48 -4.38
N ASN A 156 3.99 -1.36 -4.64
CA ASN A 156 4.24 -0.05 -4.03
C ASN A 156 3.08 0.38 -3.10
N GLY A 157 2.09 -0.49 -2.87
CA GLY A 157 0.87 -0.17 -2.14
C GLY A 157 -0.33 -0.90 -2.73
N ASN A 158 -0.61 -2.12 -2.25
CA ASN A 158 -1.74 -2.90 -2.73
C ASN A 158 -3.05 -2.45 -2.07
N LEU A 159 -3.83 -1.62 -2.77
CA LEU A 159 -5.12 -1.11 -2.29
C LEU A 159 -6.24 -2.17 -2.29
N LEU A 160 -5.93 -3.43 -2.60
CA LEU A 160 -6.82 -4.58 -2.43
C LEU A 160 -6.50 -5.40 -1.17
N THR A 161 -5.56 -4.94 -0.32
CA THR A 161 -5.28 -5.56 0.98
C THR A 161 -5.63 -4.63 2.12
N THR A 162 -6.00 -5.21 3.26
CA THR A 162 -6.27 -4.49 4.50
C THR A 162 -5.14 -3.55 4.87
N ASP A 163 -3.88 -4.01 4.83
CA ASP A 163 -2.72 -3.16 5.16
C ASP A 163 -2.59 -1.97 4.21
N GLY A 164 -2.69 -2.18 2.88
CA GLY A 164 -2.57 -1.09 1.91
C GLY A 164 -3.68 -0.05 2.05
N ILE A 165 -4.91 -0.48 2.34
CA ILE A 165 -6.05 0.41 2.60
C ILE A 165 -5.83 1.20 3.90
N LEU A 166 -5.33 0.57 4.97
CA LEU A 166 -5.00 1.24 6.22
C LEU A 166 -3.90 2.29 6.05
N GLN A 167 -2.87 2.01 5.25
CA GLN A 167 -1.83 3.00 4.95
C GLN A 167 -2.41 4.21 4.20
N LEU A 168 -3.29 3.97 3.22
CA LEU A 168 -3.99 5.06 2.52
C LEU A 168 -4.87 5.88 3.48
N ALA A 169 -5.59 5.23 4.39
CA ALA A 169 -6.43 5.90 5.39
C ALA A 169 -5.62 6.77 6.36
N LYS A 170 -4.38 6.38 6.72
CA LYS A 170 -3.48 7.21 7.55
C LYS A 170 -3.11 8.52 6.86
N HIS A 171 -2.94 8.51 5.55
CA HIS A 171 -2.67 9.71 4.77
C HIS A 171 -3.91 10.62 4.64
N PHE A 172 -5.12 10.04 4.69
CA PHE A 172 -6.36 10.81 4.57
C PHE A 172 -7.33 10.56 5.74
N PRO A 173 -7.01 11.03 6.97
CA PRO A 173 -7.83 10.74 8.16
C PRO A 173 -9.29 11.18 8.03
N HIS A 174 -9.54 12.32 7.38
CA HIS A 174 -10.88 12.84 7.15
C HIS A 174 -11.74 11.97 6.21
N ALA A 175 -11.10 11.15 5.37
CA ALA A 175 -11.76 10.24 4.43
C ALA A 175 -11.66 8.77 4.86
N ALA A 176 -11.09 8.48 6.04
CA ALA A 176 -10.82 7.12 6.51
C ALA A 176 -12.07 6.22 6.52
N PRO A 177 -13.26 6.65 6.97
CA PRO A 177 -14.45 5.81 6.92
C PRO A 177 -14.89 5.44 5.49
N ALA A 178 -14.79 6.38 4.56
CA ALA A 178 -15.14 6.14 3.16
C ALA A 178 -14.10 5.23 2.46
N ILE A 179 -12.82 5.42 2.76
CA ILE A 179 -11.72 4.55 2.31
C ILE A 179 -11.90 3.14 2.86
N GLY A 180 -12.25 3.00 4.15
CA GLY A 180 -12.53 1.72 4.79
C GLY A 180 -13.69 0.99 4.13
N LEU A 181 -14.81 1.68 3.90
CA LEU A 181 -15.98 1.11 3.23
C LEU A 181 -15.66 0.61 1.82
N ALA A 182 -15.09 1.47 0.97
CA ALA A 182 -14.77 1.12 -0.41
C ALA A 182 -13.66 0.06 -0.49
N GLY A 183 -12.64 0.20 0.36
CA GLY A 183 -11.52 -0.71 0.45
C GLY A 183 -11.94 -2.11 0.92
N ALA A 184 -12.84 -2.21 1.91
CA ALA A 184 -13.30 -3.50 2.39
C ALA A 184 -14.05 -4.30 1.31
N GLN A 185 -14.78 -3.64 0.40
CA GLN A 185 -15.39 -4.30 -0.75
C GLN A 185 -14.33 -4.88 -1.70
N GLY A 186 -13.32 -4.08 -2.06
CA GLY A 186 -12.23 -4.53 -2.91
C GLY A 186 -11.40 -5.66 -2.29
N ALA A 187 -11.05 -5.52 -1.00
CA ALA A 187 -10.30 -6.52 -0.26
C ALA A 187 -11.09 -7.83 -0.08
N ARG A 188 -12.41 -7.78 0.11
CA ARG A 188 -13.27 -8.97 0.14
C ARG A 188 -13.19 -9.77 -1.16
N VAL A 189 -13.33 -9.08 -2.30
CA VAL A 189 -13.24 -9.71 -3.63
C VAL A 189 -11.88 -10.38 -3.81
N GLU A 190 -10.81 -9.69 -3.41
CA GLU A 190 -9.45 -10.19 -3.53
C GLU A 190 -9.18 -11.40 -2.61
N ILE A 191 -9.62 -11.34 -1.34
CA ILE A 191 -9.50 -12.46 -0.39
C ILE A 191 -10.23 -13.69 -0.94
N LEU A 192 -11.50 -13.54 -1.31
CA LEU A 192 -12.30 -14.66 -1.82
C LEU A 192 -11.76 -15.21 -3.15
N GLY A 193 -11.27 -14.33 -4.03
CA GLY A 193 -10.65 -14.72 -5.29
C GLY A 193 -9.37 -15.53 -5.11
N ARG A 194 -8.47 -15.06 -4.23
CA ARG A 194 -7.22 -15.78 -3.91
C ARG A 194 -7.49 -17.12 -3.23
N LEU A 195 -8.35 -17.11 -2.22
CA LEU A 195 -8.64 -18.26 -1.36
C LEU A 195 -9.41 -19.35 -2.10
N LEU A 196 -10.45 -19.01 -2.86
CA LEU A 196 -11.36 -20.02 -3.44
C LEU A 196 -11.06 -20.37 -4.90
N VAL A 197 -10.27 -19.57 -5.61
CA VAL A 197 -10.10 -19.72 -7.06
C VAL A 197 -8.64 -19.78 -7.51
N GLN A 198 -7.81 -18.84 -7.09
CA GLN A 198 -6.44 -18.74 -7.61
C GLN A 198 -5.49 -19.75 -6.95
N SER A 199 -5.48 -19.80 -5.61
CA SER A 199 -4.55 -20.63 -4.84
C SER A 199 -5.20 -21.38 -3.66
N PRO A 200 -6.37 -22.02 -3.79
CA PRO A 200 -7.04 -22.71 -2.68
C PRO A 200 -6.18 -23.74 -1.95
N GLN A 201 -5.24 -24.40 -2.63
CA GLN A 201 -4.30 -25.32 -1.96
C GLN A 201 -3.35 -24.62 -0.97
N GLU A 202 -2.93 -23.38 -1.24
CA GLU A 202 -2.00 -22.63 -0.38
C GLU A 202 -2.66 -22.23 0.94
N TYR A 203 -3.97 -21.99 0.90
CA TYR A 203 -4.80 -21.70 2.08
C TYR A 203 -5.32 -22.96 2.78
N GLY A 204 -4.95 -24.16 2.28
CA GLY A 204 -5.38 -25.43 2.87
C GLY A 204 -6.84 -25.79 2.60
N CYS A 205 -7.49 -25.19 1.59
CA CYS A 205 -8.86 -25.57 1.21
C CYS A 205 -8.92 -27.02 0.75
N TYR A 206 -7.84 -27.55 0.18
CA TYR A 206 -7.65 -28.98 -0.08
C TYR A 206 -6.15 -29.28 -0.19
N GLN A 207 -5.77 -30.55 -0.05
CA GLN A 207 -4.37 -30.98 -0.18
C GLN A 207 -4.16 -31.77 -1.48
N LEU A 208 -3.06 -31.47 -2.18
CA LEU A 208 -2.53 -32.28 -3.28
C LEU A 208 -1.46 -33.22 -2.72
N SER A 209 -1.82 -34.39 -2.23
CA SER A 209 -0.82 -35.33 -1.72
C SER A 209 0.01 -35.93 -2.87
N VAL A 210 1.27 -35.54 -3.01
CA VAL A 210 2.24 -36.25 -3.86
C VAL A 210 3.18 -37.04 -2.94
N LEU A 211 3.12 -38.38 -3.06
CA LEU A 211 4.03 -39.38 -2.51
C LEU A 211 4.41 -39.28 -1.01
N GLY A 212 3.89 -40.22 -0.22
CA GLY A 212 4.61 -40.80 0.91
C GLY A 212 4.33 -40.24 2.32
N ASP A 213 3.44 -39.26 2.48
CA ASP A 213 3.05 -38.79 3.81
C ASP A 213 1.65 -39.29 4.20
N ASP A 214 1.58 -40.54 4.66
CA ASP A 214 0.36 -41.14 5.24
C ASP A 214 0.08 -40.64 6.68
N ARG A 215 0.81 -39.64 7.18
CA ARG A 215 0.72 -39.19 8.58
C ARG A 215 -0.20 -38.00 8.82
N ASN A 216 -0.77 -37.36 7.79
CA ASN A 216 -1.63 -36.20 7.97
C ASN A 216 -3.02 -36.41 7.41
N ASN A 217 -4.00 -36.31 8.31
CA ASN A 217 -5.43 -36.57 8.13
C ASN A 217 -6.15 -35.43 7.35
N GLY A 218 -5.53 -34.86 6.32
CA GLY A 218 -6.20 -33.93 5.42
C GLY A 218 -7.25 -34.69 4.60
N SER A 219 -8.51 -34.27 4.68
CA SER A 219 -9.67 -34.97 4.10
C SER A 219 -9.40 -35.42 2.65
N LYS A 220 -9.16 -36.73 2.46
CA LYS A 220 -9.08 -37.36 1.14
C LYS A 220 -10.43 -37.19 0.47
N LEU A 221 -10.58 -36.12 -0.30
CA LEU A 221 -11.80 -35.83 -1.05
C LEU A 221 -12.19 -37.05 -1.86
N VAL A 222 -13.46 -37.42 -1.75
CA VAL A 222 -13.90 -38.72 -2.26
C VAL A 222 -14.14 -38.64 -3.76
N VAL A 223 -13.71 -39.68 -4.46
CA VAL A 223 -13.81 -39.81 -5.92
C VAL A 223 -14.40 -41.18 -6.26
N CYS A 224 -14.99 -41.29 -7.46
CA CYS A 224 -15.44 -42.59 -7.97
C CYS A 224 -14.25 -43.48 -8.36
N SER A 225 -14.50 -44.77 -8.54
CA SER A 225 -13.46 -45.75 -8.87
C SER A 225 -12.66 -45.41 -10.14
N SER A 226 -13.27 -44.75 -11.12
CA SER A 226 -12.62 -44.29 -12.35
C SER A 226 -11.67 -43.11 -12.15
N HIS A 227 -11.86 -42.33 -11.07
CA HIS A 227 -11.04 -41.19 -10.69
C HIS A 227 -10.20 -41.48 -9.43
N SER A 228 -10.29 -42.69 -8.88
CA SER A 228 -9.44 -43.13 -7.78
C SER A 228 -8.00 -43.22 -8.30
N PRO A 229 -7.01 -42.70 -7.55
CA PRO A 229 -5.62 -42.79 -7.98
C PRO A 229 -5.22 -44.27 -8.10
N SER A 230 -4.88 -44.73 -9.31
CA SER A 230 -4.38 -46.09 -9.51
C SER A 230 -2.88 -46.13 -9.21
N ARG A 231 -2.43 -47.14 -8.46
CA ARG A 231 -1.00 -47.45 -8.34
C ARG A 231 -0.56 -48.15 -9.62
N SER A 232 -0.20 -47.38 -10.65
CA SER A 232 0.53 -47.93 -11.79
C SER A 232 1.99 -48.20 -11.39
N GLY A 233 2.58 -49.28 -11.91
CA GLY A 233 3.89 -49.84 -11.51
C GLY A 233 5.13 -48.96 -11.72
N MET A 234 4.95 -47.67 -11.97
CA MET A 234 6.00 -46.67 -12.16
C MET A 234 5.74 -45.43 -11.28
N GLY A 235 5.60 -45.66 -9.98
CA GLY A 235 5.89 -44.73 -8.88
C GLY A 235 5.24 -43.35 -8.81
N THR A 236 4.39 -42.94 -9.75
CA THR A 236 3.85 -41.56 -9.81
C THR A 236 2.33 -41.56 -9.70
N THR A 237 1.82 -41.45 -8.47
CA THR A 237 0.40 -41.20 -8.20
C THR A 237 0.16 -39.69 -8.29
N ARG A 238 -0.56 -39.23 -9.33
CA ARG A 238 -0.92 -37.81 -9.48
C ARG A 238 -2.15 -37.54 -8.61
N ALA A 239 -2.04 -36.69 -7.59
CA ALA A 239 -3.21 -36.21 -6.86
C ALA A 239 -4.16 -35.49 -7.83
N CYS A 240 -5.43 -35.87 -7.84
CA CYS A 240 -6.46 -35.26 -8.67
C CYS A 240 -7.51 -34.64 -7.75
N VAL A 241 -7.72 -33.33 -7.86
CA VAL A 241 -8.81 -32.63 -7.15
C VAL A 241 -10.11 -32.92 -7.89
N PRO A 242 -11.17 -33.38 -7.23
CA PRO A 242 -12.44 -33.65 -7.92
C PRO A 242 -13.05 -32.38 -8.52
N ASP A 243 -13.63 -32.48 -9.71
CA ASP A 243 -14.26 -31.32 -10.38
C ASP A 243 -15.36 -30.67 -9.52
N TYR A 244 -16.12 -31.48 -8.77
CA TYR A 244 -17.17 -30.96 -7.88
C TYR A 244 -16.60 -30.04 -6.80
N CYS A 245 -15.37 -30.26 -6.34
CA CYS A 245 -14.70 -29.42 -5.35
C CYS A 245 -14.40 -28.05 -5.95
N MET A 246 -13.82 -28.01 -7.16
CA MET A 246 -13.50 -26.75 -7.84
C MET A 246 -14.77 -25.95 -8.19
N ILE A 247 -15.84 -26.64 -8.61
CA ILE A 247 -17.14 -26.00 -8.89
C ILE A 247 -17.76 -25.46 -7.59
N TRP A 248 -17.70 -26.25 -6.51
CA TRP A 248 -18.20 -25.83 -5.21
C TRP A 248 -17.48 -24.59 -4.67
N LEU A 249 -16.14 -24.53 -4.77
CA LEU A 249 -15.37 -23.37 -4.31
C LEU A 249 -15.74 -22.09 -5.08
N ARG A 250 -15.93 -22.19 -6.41
CA ARG A 250 -16.38 -21.06 -7.24
C ARG A 250 -17.79 -20.62 -6.87
N GLN A 251 -18.70 -21.57 -6.67
CA GLN A 251 -20.06 -21.25 -6.25
C GLN A 251 -20.10 -20.61 -4.86
N LEU A 252 -19.29 -21.11 -3.92
CA LEU A 252 -19.14 -20.48 -2.61
C LEU A 252 -18.62 -19.05 -2.71
N ARG A 253 -17.61 -18.80 -3.57
CA ARG A 253 -17.11 -17.44 -3.82
C ARG A 253 -18.24 -16.53 -4.30
N ASP A 254 -18.99 -16.97 -5.32
CA ASP A 254 -20.03 -16.16 -5.95
C ASP A 254 -21.15 -15.83 -4.95
N GLU A 255 -21.56 -16.81 -4.14
CA GLU A 255 -22.57 -16.61 -3.09
C GLU A 255 -22.05 -15.70 -1.96
N LEU A 256 -20.78 -15.82 -1.56
CA LEU A 256 -20.19 -14.96 -0.51
C LEU A 256 -19.89 -13.52 -0.98
N LEU A 257 -19.90 -13.25 -2.28
CA LEU A 257 -19.85 -11.89 -2.79
C LEU A 257 -21.20 -11.17 -2.63
N GLU A 258 -22.30 -11.92 -2.76
CA GLU A 258 -23.66 -11.37 -2.71
C GLU A 258 -24.29 -11.46 -1.31
N LYS A 259 -23.90 -12.45 -0.50
CA LYS A 259 -24.58 -12.82 0.75
C LYS A 259 -23.61 -12.98 1.93
N PRO A 260 -24.09 -12.77 3.17
CA PRO A 260 -23.32 -13.09 4.37
C PRO A 260 -23.20 -14.61 4.58
N MET A 261 -22.12 -15.03 5.25
CA MET A 261 -21.76 -16.45 5.44
C MET A 261 -22.90 -17.33 5.99
N HIS A 262 -23.72 -16.81 6.90
CA HIS A 262 -24.81 -17.58 7.53
C HIS A 262 -25.96 -17.90 6.57
N GLU A 263 -26.15 -17.10 5.51
CA GLU A 263 -27.14 -17.39 4.45
C GLU A 263 -26.61 -18.43 3.45
N CYS A 264 -25.31 -18.74 3.50
CA CYS A 264 -24.68 -19.74 2.63
C CYS A 264 -24.57 -21.12 3.30
N ASP A 265 -25.20 -21.33 4.47
CA ASP A 265 -25.06 -22.55 5.28
C ASP A 265 -25.44 -23.84 4.53
N ASP A 266 -26.37 -23.75 3.57
CA ASP A 266 -26.78 -24.88 2.72
C ASP A 266 -25.65 -25.40 1.83
N LEU A 267 -24.70 -24.56 1.42
CA LEU A 267 -23.55 -24.99 0.61
C LEU A 267 -22.62 -25.90 1.40
N PHE A 268 -22.62 -25.82 2.73
CA PHE A 268 -21.78 -26.67 3.58
C PHE A 268 -22.43 -28.04 3.87
N ARG A 269 -23.59 -28.32 3.28
CA ARG A 269 -24.30 -29.59 3.39
C ARG A 269 -24.23 -30.37 2.08
N VAL A 270 -24.21 -31.70 2.20
CA VAL A 270 -24.10 -32.58 1.03
C VAL A 270 -25.27 -32.42 0.03
N ALA A 271 -26.40 -31.88 0.49
CA ALA A 271 -27.57 -31.55 -0.31
C ALA A 271 -27.31 -30.51 -1.41
N CYS A 272 -26.22 -29.73 -1.33
CA CYS A 272 -25.85 -28.78 -2.37
C CYS A 272 -25.25 -29.48 -3.61
N LEU A 273 -24.65 -30.67 -3.44
CA LEU A 273 -23.87 -31.34 -4.49
C LEU A 273 -24.67 -31.66 -5.77
N PRO A 274 -25.94 -32.13 -5.72
CA PRO A 274 -26.74 -32.34 -6.91
C PRO A 274 -26.95 -31.07 -7.74
N ASN A 275 -27.04 -29.91 -7.08
CA ASN A 275 -27.33 -28.62 -7.71
C ASN A 275 -26.08 -27.89 -8.25
N LEU A 276 -24.88 -28.41 -7.98
CA LEU A 276 -23.65 -27.89 -8.58
C LEU A 276 -23.71 -27.97 -10.13
N GLY A 277 -22.98 -27.10 -10.83
CA GLY A 277 -23.02 -27.01 -12.30
C GLY A 277 -22.83 -28.34 -13.08
N ILE A 278 -23.14 -28.31 -14.38
CA ILE A 278 -23.29 -29.51 -15.23
C ILE A 278 -21.94 -30.21 -15.52
N GLN A 279 -20.81 -29.50 -15.45
CA GLN A 279 -19.48 -30.02 -15.77
C GLN A 279 -18.83 -30.77 -14.59
N LYS A 280 -19.50 -31.78 -14.04
CA LYS A 280 -19.00 -32.59 -12.93
C LYS A 280 -19.17 -34.08 -13.19
N CYS A 281 -18.27 -34.90 -12.65
CA CYS A 281 -18.46 -36.35 -12.66
C CYS A 281 -19.61 -36.74 -11.72
N ILE A 282 -20.74 -37.18 -12.27
CA ILE A 282 -21.93 -37.63 -11.52
C ILE A 282 -21.57 -38.73 -10.52
N ASN A 283 -20.72 -39.69 -10.90
CA ASN A 283 -20.30 -40.77 -10.01
C ASN A 283 -19.48 -40.26 -8.81
N CYS A 284 -18.62 -39.25 -9.00
CA CYS A 284 -17.90 -38.63 -7.87
C CYS A 284 -18.86 -37.93 -6.91
N VAL A 285 -19.88 -37.24 -7.45
CA VAL A 285 -20.95 -36.61 -6.65
C VAL A 285 -21.72 -37.66 -5.86
N THR A 286 -22.13 -38.76 -6.49
CA THR A 286 -22.85 -39.85 -5.82
C THR A 286 -22.03 -40.45 -4.67
N VAL A 287 -20.73 -40.66 -4.88
CA VAL A 287 -19.83 -41.15 -3.82
C VAL A 287 -19.68 -40.13 -2.69
N ALA A 288 -19.61 -38.83 -3.00
CA ALA A 288 -19.59 -37.75 -2.02
C ALA A 288 -20.89 -37.69 -1.19
N ILE A 289 -22.05 -37.89 -1.84
CA ILE A 289 -23.34 -38.00 -1.15
C ILE A 289 -23.37 -39.20 -0.22
N GLY A 290 -22.89 -40.36 -0.66
CA GLY A 290 -22.81 -41.56 0.17
C GLY A 290 -21.84 -41.45 1.35
N LYS A 291 -20.81 -40.60 1.24
CA LYS A 291 -19.81 -40.31 2.28
C LYS A 291 -19.98 -38.90 2.85
N ARG A 292 -21.21 -38.56 3.24
CA ARG A 292 -21.59 -37.21 3.65
C ARG A 292 -20.70 -36.59 4.74
N GLU A 293 -20.26 -37.38 5.71
CA GLU A 293 -19.46 -36.90 6.84
C GLU A 293 -18.13 -36.31 6.37
N ILE A 294 -17.48 -36.96 5.40
CA ILE A 294 -16.20 -36.51 4.83
C ILE A 294 -16.37 -35.19 4.08
N PHE A 295 -17.45 -35.06 3.30
CA PHE A 295 -17.72 -33.83 2.56
C PHE A 295 -18.08 -32.67 3.51
N GLU A 296 -19.00 -32.89 4.46
CA GLU A 296 -19.45 -31.85 5.38
C GLU A 296 -18.32 -31.41 6.32
N GLU A 297 -17.46 -32.32 6.79
CA GLU A 297 -16.25 -31.98 7.57
C GLU A 297 -15.27 -31.12 6.75
N TRP A 298 -14.98 -31.53 5.51
CA TRP A 298 -14.14 -30.75 4.59
C TRP A 298 -14.73 -29.36 4.33
N ALA A 299 -16.01 -29.27 4.00
CA ALA A 299 -16.68 -28.01 3.72
C ALA A 299 -16.66 -27.10 4.96
N SER A 300 -16.89 -27.67 6.16
CA SER A 300 -16.78 -26.94 7.42
C SER A 300 -15.37 -26.43 7.69
N HIS A 301 -14.33 -27.18 7.33
CA HIS A 301 -12.95 -26.71 7.42
C HIS A 301 -12.72 -25.50 6.51
N VAL A 302 -13.18 -25.56 5.25
CA VAL A 302 -13.12 -24.40 4.33
C VAL A 302 -13.90 -23.20 4.89
N LYS A 303 -15.07 -23.42 5.50
CA LYS A 303 -15.86 -22.37 6.17
C LYS A 303 -15.03 -21.59 7.19
N VAL A 304 -14.32 -22.30 8.07
CA VAL A 304 -13.48 -21.71 9.11
C VAL A 304 -12.33 -20.90 8.50
N ILE A 305 -11.66 -21.44 7.47
CA ILE A 305 -10.59 -20.71 6.76
C ILE A 305 -11.13 -19.40 6.19
N VAL A 306 -12.26 -19.44 5.47
CA VAL A 306 -12.87 -18.24 4.89
C VAL A 306 -13.29 -17.24 5.97
N GLN A 307 -13.89 -17.70 7.06
CA GLN A 307 -14.27 -16.82 8.18
C GLN A 307 -13.07 -16.12 8.80
N ASN A 308 -11.97 -16.83 9.02
CA ASN A 308 -10.75 -16.25 9.58
C ASN A 308 -10.16 -15.18 8.66
N GLU A 309 -10.10 -15.44 7.36
CA GLU A 309 -9.55 -14.49 6.38
C GLU A 309 -10.46 -13.27 6.21
N LEU A 310 -11.79 -13.44 6.15
CA LEU A 310 -12.73 -12.32 6.07
C LEU A 310 -12.73 -11.45 7.33
N LYS A 311 -12.41 -12.02 8.50
CA LYS A 311 -12.29 -11.26 9.75
C LYS A 311 -11.21 -10.18 9.70
N THR A 312 -10.22 -10.31 8.80
CA THR A 312 -9.21 -9.26 8.59
C THR A 312 -9.82 -7.95 8.07
N LEU A 313 -11.06 -7.96 7.58
CA LEU A 313 -11.78 -6.77 7.12
C LEU A 313 -12.39 -5.95 8.27
N ASP A 314 -12.55 -6.53 9.46
CA ASP A 314 -13.19 -5.87 10.61
C ASP A 314 -12.53 -4.54 10.96
N VAL A 315 -11.20 -4.46 10.83
CA VAL A 315 -10.44 -3.23 11.07
C VAL A 315 -10.77 -2.12 10.07
N LEU A 316 -11.18 -2.46 8.85
CA LEU A 316 -11.59 -1.50 7.83
C LEU A 316 -13.01 -0.99 8.08
N TYR A 317 -13.88 -1.83 8.62
CA TYR A 317 -15.24 -1.42 9.03
C TYR A 317 -15.23 -0.45 10.21
N SER A 318 -14.14 -0.41 10.98
CA SER A 318 -13.95 0.47 12.13
C SER A 318 -13.18 1.76 11.85
N LEU A 319 -12.74 1.99 10.61
CA LEU A 319 -12.10 3.25 10.19
C LEU A 319 -13.08 4.42 10.18
#